data_AF-R9ACI4-F1
#
_entry.id   AF-R9ACI4-F1
#
_cell.length_a   1.000
_cell.length_b   1.000
_cell.length_c   1.000
_cell.angle_alpha   90.00
_cell.angle_beta   90.00
_cell.angle_gamma   90.00
#
_symmetry.space_group_name_H-M   'P 1'
#
loop_
_entity.id
_entity.type
_entity.pdbx_description
1 polymer ?
#
loop_
_entity_poly.entity_id
_entity_poly.type
_entity_poly.pdbx_seq_one_letter_code
_entity_poly.pdbx_strand_id
1 'polypeptide(L)'
;MFDDNYIIDRLEKEEVAAAYEIEAASSADDGDLVTTHDQLEYRHRYACDLFLGIFSQPRTKGLLGYVSGTLSNDDALSTAHDPSGHTVCIHSLSVHPQHRDSHIPEKLFAEYMRRLDESSYNRAVVHARKQRVPFFEHFKFKLTKEAEDGDKRQSDLFELVYDIIPQRRPTLSQADILAALNKPQPKPSPLTLTPFTDHSSYDAFVSELKNSRNARCPRDGCRSLVFLAREAELKDLDTVHPLSILLPNKEFSHPSLPPPHMTKAWRLPSPMSFENITFSKIAPGTPANVSKFLACGECEIGSLGWVDNSGCWIDMKRVLYE
;
A
#
# COMPACT_ATOMS: atom_id res chain seq x y z
N MET A 1 17.31 -11.24 0.75
CA MET A 1 17.31 -11.52 2.21
C MET A 1 16.76 -10.26 2.85
N PHE A 2 15.49 -10.27 3.27
CA PHE A 2 14.90 -9.15 4.00
C PHE A 2 15.34 -9.31 5.45
N ASP A 3 16.02 -8.31 6.02
CA ASP A 3 16.33 -8.32 7.45
C ASP A 3 15.02 -8.12 8.23
N ASP A 4 14.50 -9.19 8.83
CA ASP A 4 13.21 -9.29 9.54
C ASP A 4 13.07 -8.39 10.78
N ASN A 5 13.98 -7.45 11.01
CA ASN A 5 14.06 -6.68 12.25
C ASN A 5 13.50 -5.26 12.13
N TYR A 6 13.28 -4.74 10.92
CA TYR A 6 12.90 -3.34 10.70
C TYR A 6 11.86 -3.18 9.58
N ILE A 7 11.06 -2.11 9.63
CA ILE A 7 10.12 -1.68 8.58
C ILE A 7 10.50 -0.25 8.18
N ILE A 8 10.54 0.04 6.88
CA ILE A 8 10.72 1.41 6.38
C ILE A 8 9.42 1.86 5.73
N ASP A 9 8.84 2.92 6.24
CA ASP A 9 7.53 3.39 5.80
C ASP A 9 7.34 4.88 6.09
N ARG A 10 6.26 5.48 5.57
CA ARG A 10 5.93 6.89 5.79
C ARG A 10 5.78 7.18 7.28
N LEU A 11 6.25 8.35 7.69
CA LEU A 11 6.07 8.84 9.06
C LEU A 11 4.62 9.30 9.24
N GLU A 12 3.92 8.76 10.23
CA GLU A 12 2.56 9.19 10.59
C GLU A 12 2.59 10.40 11.53
N LYS A 13 1.44 11.08 11.69
CA LYS A 13 1.36 12.32 12.48
C LYS A 13 1.71 12.06 13.95
N GLU A 14 1.28 10.91 14.46
CA GLU A 14 1.48 10.44 15.83
C GLU A 14 2.97 10.21 16.14
N GLU A 15 3.80 10.04 15.12
CA GLU A 15 5.23 9.72 15.22
C GLU A 15 6.13 10.96 15.06
N VAL A 16 5.56 12.13 14.75
CA VAL A 16 6.30 13.41 14.60
C VAL A 16 6.98 13.82 15.92
N ALA A 17 6.32 13.58 17.05
CA ALA A 17 6.90 13.86 18.36
C ALA A 17 8.15 13.01 18.61
N ALA A 18 8.10 11.71 18.27
CA ALA A 18 9.26 10.82 18.37
C ALA A 18 10.39 11.21 17.41
N ALA A 19 10.06 11.68 16.20
CA ALA A 19 11.04 12.20 15.27
C ALA A 19 11.76 13.45 15.82
N TYR A 20 11.01 14.38 16.43
CA TYR A 20 11.59 15.53 17.10
C TYR A 20 12.53 15.13 18.26
N GLU A 21 12.16 14.14 19.06
CA GLU A 21 13.03 13.62 20.14
C GLU A 21 14.33 13.03 19.59
N ILE A 22 14.28 12.27 18.49
CA ILE A 22 15.47 11.71 17.82
C ILE A 22 16.37 12.83 17.29
N GLU A 23 15.80 13.88 16.71
CA GLU A 23 16.56 15.02 16.22
C GLU A 23 17.19 15.80 17.39
N ALA A 24 16.44 16.10 18.44
CA ALA A 24 16.95 16.78 19.62
C ALA A 24 18.10 16.00 20.29
N ALA A 25 17.95 14.68 20.41
CA ALA A 25 19.01 13.80 20.90
C ALA A 25 20.22 13.77 19.95
N SER A 26 19.98 13.86 18.65
CA SER A 26 21.05 13.81 17.66
C SER A 26 21.86 15.10 17.56
N SER A 27 21.18 16.24 17.64
CA SER A 27 21.78 17.57 17.57
C SER A 27 22.50 17.95 18.87
N ALA A 28 22.16 17.33 20.00
CA ALA A 28 22.89 17.52 21.25
C ALA A 28 24.35 17.02 21.17
N ASP A 29 24.60 15.98 20.37
CA ASP A 29 25.94 15.43 20.14
C ASP A 29 26.72 16.24 19.09
N ASP A 30 26.05 16.75 18.04
CA ASP A 30 26.69 17.41 16.89
C ASP A 30 26.68 18.96 16.96
N GLY A 31 25.98 19.54 17.95
CA GLY A 31 25.83 20.99 18.09
C GLY A 31 25.10 21.65 16.91
N ASP A 32 24.15 20.93 16.30
CA ASP A 32 23.43 21.35 15.10
C ASP A 32 22.18 22.20 15.41
N LEU A 33 21.74 22.98 14.42
CA LEU A 33 20.50 23.74 14.49
C LEU A 33 19.32 22.77 14.60
N VAL A 34 18.68 22.74 15.77
CA VAL A 34 17.48 21.92 16.01
C VAL A 34 16.32 22.51 15.22
N THR A 35 15.73 21.74 14.31
CA THR A 35 14.41 22.09 13.74
C THR A 35 13.43 22.18 14.89
N THR A 36 12.70 23.29 15.02
CA THR A 36 11.71 23.39 16.09
C THR A 36 10.59 22.37 15.85
N HIS A 37 9.95 21.90 16.93
CA HIS A 37 8.80 20.98 16.81
C HIS A 37 7.74 21.54 15.85
N ASP A 38 7.45 22.84 15.92
CA ASP A 38 6.49 23.51 15.03
C ASP A 38 6.91 23.50 13.56
N GLN A 39 8.20 23.63 13.27
CA GLN A 39 8.72 23.52 11.90
C GLN A 39 8.60 22.10 11.37
N LEU A 40 8.89 21.10 12.21
CA LEU A 40 8.76 19.69 11.82
C LEU A 40 7.29 19.33 11.58
N GLU A 41 6.38 19.77 12.45
CA GLU A 41 4.93 19.57 12.30
C GLU A 41 4.38 20.30 11.07
N TYR A 42 4.81 21.54 10.81
CA TYR A 42 4.47 22.26 9.59
C TYR A 42 4.90 21.47 8.35
N ARG A 43 6.17 21.04 8.28
CA ARG A 43 6.70 20.29 7.14
C ARG A 43 5.96 18.97 6.96
N HIS A 44 5.68 18.23 8.03
CA HIS A 44 4.90 16.99 7.95
C HIS A 44 3.51 17.26 7.41
N ARG A 45 2.81 18.28 7.91
CA ARG A 45 1.46 18.63 7.48
C ARG A 45 1.33 18.91 5.98
N TYR A 46 2.34 19.56 5.38
CA TYR A 46 2.30 19.97 3.97
C TYR A 46 3.08 19.04 3.03
N ALA A 47 4.06 18.30 3.55
CA ALA A 47 4.98 17.47 2.77
C ALA A 47 5.13 16.05 3.33
N CYS A 48 4.09 15.48 3.94
CA CYS A 48 4.14 14.14 4.56
C CYS A 48 4.63 13.03 3.62
N ASP A 49 4.41 13.15 2.31
CA ASP A 49 4.89 12.21 1.31
C ASP A 49 6.43 12.12 1.23
N LEU A 50 7.12 13.18 1.65
CA LEU A 50 8.59 13.27 1.72
C LEU A 50 9.15 12.91 3.10
N PHE A 51 8.31 12.42 4.02
CA PHE A 51 8.72 11.95 5.34
C PHE A 51 8.77 10.43 5.36
N LEU A 52 9.94 9.90 5.71
CA LEU A 52 10.16 8.47 5.77
C LEU A 52 10.80 8.12 7.11
N GLY A 53 10.26 7.10 7.78
CA GLY A 53 10.77 6.55 9.03
C GLY A 53 11.27 5.13 8.84
N ILE A 54 12.26 4.75 9.65
CA ILE A 54 12.64 3.35 9.86
C ILE A 54 12.26 2.94 11.28
N PHE A 55 11.51 1.87 11.38
CA PHE A 55 10.86 1.39 12.60
C PHE A 55 11.38 0.00 12.96
N SER A 56 11.43 -0.30 14.26
CA SER A 56 11.69 -1.67 14.72
C SER A 56 10.47 -2.56 14.45
N GLN A 57 10.66 -3.86 14.21
CA GLN A 57 9.56 -4.81 14.04
C GLN A 57 9.14 -5.48 15.35
N PRO A 58 7.83 -5.51 15.69
CA PRO A 58 6.71 -4.83 15.02
C PRO A 58 6.79 -3.30 15.17
N ARG A 59 6.20 -2.52 14.23
CA ARG A 59 6.26 -1.03 14.18
C ARG A 59 6.03 -0.35 15.53
N THR A 60 5.21 -0.97 16.39
CA THR A 60 4.90 -0.53 17.76
C THR A 60 6.12 -0.47 18.69
N LYS A 61 7.25 -1.10 18.34
CA LYS A 61 8.52 -1.00 19.08
C LYS A 61 9.19 0.37 18.95
N GLY A 62 8.75 1.21 18.01
CA GLY A 62 9.15 2.60 17.92
C GLY A 62 10.01 2.94 16.71
N LEU A 63 10.13 4.26 16.50
CA LEU A 63 10.91 4.90 15.46
C LEU A 63 12.41 4.83 15.79
N LEU A 64 13.21 4.35 14.86
CA LEU A 64 14.67 4.26 15.00
C LEU A 64 15.39 5.42 14.31
N GLY A 65 14.76 6.02 13.30
CA GLY A 65 15.29 7.18 12.58
C GLY A 65 14.34 7.66 11.52
N TYR A 66 14.57 8.87 11.02
CA TYR A 66 13.71 9.48 10.01
C TYR A 66 14.49 10.40 9.07
N VAL A 67 13.86 10.66 7.93
CA VAL A 67 14.25 11.69 6.97
C VAL A 67 13.05 12.60 6.72
N SER A 68 13.30 13.90 6.65
CA SER A 68 12.30 14.91 6.31
C SER A 68 12.73 15.75 5.13
N GLY A 69 11.77 16.09 4.27
CA GLY A 69 12.00 16.97 3.14
C GLY A 69 10.81 17.85 2.81
N THR A 70 11.05 18.90 2.06
CA THR A 70 10.02 19.73 1.41
C THR A 70 10.28 19.84 -0.08
N LEU A 71 9.37 20.47 -0.81
CA LEU A 71 9.54 20.80 -2.20
C LEU A 71 9.82 22.27 -2.36
N SER A 72 10.65 22.59 -3.36
CA SER A 72 10.98 23.95 -3.77
C SER A 72 10.92 24.04 -5.29
N ASN A 73 10.52 25.21 -5.78
CA ASN A 73 10.63 25.57 -7.20
C ASN A 73 12.02 26.13 -7.55
N ASP A 74 12.81 26.50 -6.55
CA ASP A 74 14.19 26.92 -6.74
C ASP A 74 15.13 25.71 -6.82
N ASP A 75 16.27 25.93 -7.47
CA ASP A 75 17.36 24.95 -7.57
C ASP A 75 18.20 24.83 -6.29
N ALA A 76 17.88 25.62 -5.26
CA ALA A 76 18.59 25.72 -3.99
C ALA A 76 17.71 25.33 -2.79
N LEU A 77 18.32 25.12 -1.63
CA LEU A 77 17.60 24.76 -0.41
C LEU A 77 16.62 25.88 0.00
N SER A 78 15.34 25.54 0.12
CA SER A 78 14.30 26.43 0.64
C SER A 78 13.64 25.83 1.87
N THR A 79 13.35 26.66 2.86
CA THR A 79 12.63 26.27 4.08
C THR A 79 11.12 26.23 3.89
N ALA A 80 10.60 26.85 2.82
CA ALA A 80 9.18 26.84 2.50
C ALA A 80 8.83 25.62 1.63
N HIS A 81 7.64 25.07 1.84
CA HIS A 81 7.12 24.00 0.99
C HIS A 81 6.31 24.60 -0.16
N ASP A 82 6.71 24.30 -1.39
CA ASP A 82 5.95 24.57 -2.60
C ASP A 82 5.46 23.25 -3.22
N PRO A 83 4.14 22.94 -3.17
CA PRO A 83 3.60 21.71 -3.74
C PRO A 83 3.86 21.53 -5.23
N SER A 84 4.13 22.62 -5.96
CA SER A 84 4.47 22.60 -7.39
C SER A 84 5.98 22.48 -7.66
N GLY A 85 6.78 22.42 -6.60
CA GLY A 85 8.23 22.32 -6.65
C GLY A 85 8.74 21.05 -7.32
N HIS A 86 9.90 21.17 -7.96
CA HIS A 86 10.58 20.08 -8.67
C HIS A 86 11.87 19.65 -7.98
N THR A 87 12.30 20.41 -6.97
CA THR A 87 13.49 20.17 -6.17
C THR A 87 13.09 19.71 -4.78
N VAL A 88 13.59 18.56 -4.35
CA VAL A 88 13.40 18.04 -2.99
C VAL A 88 14.47 18.65 -2.09
N CYS A 89 14.05 19.44 -1.11
CA CYS A 89 14.91 19.99 -0.06
C CYS A 89 14.91 19.05 1.13
N ILE A 90 15.98 18.29 1.34
CA ILE A 90 16.15 17.40 2.48
C ILE A 90 16.60 18.24 3.68
N HIS A 91 15.76 18.29 4.72
CA HIS A 91 16.01 19.13 5.89
C HIS A 91 16.67 18.36 7.03
N SER A 92 16.25 17.13 7.26
CA SER A 92 16.77 16.31 8.36
C SER A 92 16.99 14.88 7.92
N LEU A 93 18.09 14.29 8.38
CA LEU A 93 18.35 12.85 8.38
C LEU A 93 18.94 12.49 9.74
N SER A 94 18.10 11.93 10.62
CA SER A 94 18.43 11.71 12.02
C SER A 94 18.08 10.29 12.43
N VAL A 95 18.99 9.63 13.14
CA VAL A 95 18.85 8.26 13.64
C VAL A 95 19.15 8.27 15.12
N HIS A 96 18.40 7.48 15.88
CA HIS A 96 18.55 7.37 17.33
C HIS A 96 20.02 7.05 17.69
N PRO A 97 20.62 7.71 18.71
CA PRO A 97 22.05 7.58 19.02
C PRO A 97 22.55 6.14 19.17
N GLN A 98 21.73 5.25 19.73
CA GLN A 98 22.05 3.82 19.89
C GLN A 98 22.21 3.03 18.58
N HIS A 99 21.85 3.64 17.45
CA HIS A 99 21.83 3.01 16.12
C HIS A 99 22.67 3.76 15.07
N ARG A 100 23.49 4.74 15.48
CA ARG A 100 24.30 5.58 14.58
C ARG A 100 25.34 4.79 13.79
N ASP A 101 26.07 3.88 14.43
CA ASP A 101 27.14 3.07 13.80
C ASP A 101 26.62 1.76 13.20
N SER A 102 25.33 1.69 12.89
CA SER A 102 24.69 0.52 12.27
C SER A 102 24.35 0.80 10.81
N HIS A 103 23.93 -0.21 10.06
CA HIS A 103 23.46 -0.04 8.69
C HIS A 103 22.09 0.69 8.58
N ILE A 104 21.54 1.20 9.69
CA ILE A 104 20.21 1.84 9.74
C ILE A 104 20.16 3.16 8.94
N PRO A 105 21.06 4.14 9.11
CA PRO A 105 21.04 5.37 8.32
C PRO A 105 21.20 5.10 6.82
N GLU A 106 22.09 4.18 6.45
CA GLU A 106 22.31 3.77 5.06
C GLU A 106 21.05 3.14 4.45
N LYS A 107 20.40 2.21 5.16
CA LYS A 107 19.16 1.57 4.68
C LYS A 107 18.00 2.54 4.54
N LEU A 108 17.80 3.42 5.54
CA LEU A 108 16.76 4.44 5.50
C LEU A 108 16.97 5.37 4.30
N PHE A 109 18.20 5.87 4.12
CA PHE A 109 18.50 6.82 3.05
C PHE A 109 18.52 6.15 1.67
N ALA A 110 18.96 4.89 1.56
CA ALA A 110 18.88 4.14 0.32
C ALA A 110 17.43 3.96 -0.17
N GLU A 111 16.52 3.61 0.74
CA GLU A 111 15.09 3.50 0.41
C GLU A 111 14.48 4.86 0.09
N TYR A 112 14.90 5.93 0.77
CA TYR A 112 14.49 7.30 0.45
C TYR A 112 14.92 7.68 -0.98
N MET A 113 16.19 7.48 -1.33
CA MET A 113 16.70 7.75 -2.67
C MET A 113 16.02 6.90 -3.74
N ARG A 114 15.74 5.61 -3.46
CA ARG A 114 14.97 4.75 -4.38
C ARG A 114 13.59 5.33 -4.69
N ARG A 115 12.88 5.82 -3.67
CA ARG A 115 11.56 6.47 -3.86
C ARG A 115 11.67 7.79 -4.62
N LEU A 116 12.75 8.54 -4.43
CA LEU A 116 13.04 9.75 -5.19
C LEU A 116 13.36 9.46 -6.66
N ASP A 117 14.14 8.42 -6.96
CA ASP A 117 14.47 8.02 -8.33
C ASP A 117 13.23 7.52 -9.12
N GLU A 118 12.23 6.98 -8.42
CA GLU A 118 10.95 6.55 -9.00
C GLU A 118 9.90 7.67 -9.11
N SER A 119 10.23 8.86 -8.61
CA SER A 119 9.35 10.03 -8.61
C SER A 119 9.48 10.87 -9.89
N SER A 120 8.71 11.95 -9.96
CA SER A 120 8.80 12.95 -11.02
C SER A 120 9.67 14.16 -10.66
N TYR A 121 10.42 14.10 -9.56
CA TYR A 121 11.31 15.20 -9.16
C TYR A 121 12.56 15.25 -10.03
N ASN A 122 13.12 16.44 -10.18
CA ASN A 122 14.30 16.66 -11.02
C ASN A 122 15.60 16.63 -10.21
N ARG A 123 15.52 16.97 -8.93
CA ARG A 123 16.69 17.20 -8.08
C ARG A 123 16.38 16.98 -6.62
N ALA A 124 17.38 16.54 -5.87
CA ALA A 124 17.40 16.61 -4.41
C ALA A 124 18.58 17.46 -3.94
N VAL A 125 18.36 18.29 -2.92
CA VAL A 125 19.36 19.18 -2.31
C VAL A 125 19.38 18.94 -0.82
N VAL A 126 20.57 18.86 -0.25
CA VAL A 126 20.78 18.73 1.19
C VAL A 126 21.92 19.63 1.64
N HIS A 127 21.78 20.22 2.81
CA HIS A 127 22.90 20.86 3.50
C HIS A 127 23.45 19.91 4.54
N ALA A 128 24.76 19.65 4.49
CA ALA A 128 25.41 18.74 5.42
C ALA A 128 26.73 19.32 5.91
N ARG A 129 27.12 19.00 7.15
CA ARG A 129 28.44 19.35 7.65
C ARG A 129 29.54 18.55 6.94
N LYS A 130 30.77 19.08 6.95
CA LYS A 130 31.96 18.44 6.36
C LYS A 130 32.09 16.94 6.67
N GLN A 131 31.79 16.53 7.90
CA GLN A 131 31.91 15.14 8.36
C GLN A 131 30.89 14.20 7.70
N ARG A 132 29.72 14.72 7.29
CA ARG A 132 28.64 13.94 6.65
C ARG A 132 28.69 14.00 5.13
N VAL A 133 29.54 14.84 4.53
CA VAL A 133 29.75 14.91 3.07
C VAL A 133 30.05 13.53 2.45
N PRO A 134 30.99 12.71 2.98
CA PRO A 134 31.28 11.40 2.40
C PRO A 134 30.09 10.43 2.38
N PHE A 135 29.18 10.56 3.36
CA PHE A 135 27.94 9.77 3.37
C PHE A 135 27.05 10.11 2.18
N PHE A 136 26.83 11.40 1.89
CA PHE A 136 26.00 11.81 0.75
C PHE A 136 26.67 11.55 -0.60
N GLU A 137 28.00 11.66 -0.68
CA GLU A 137 28.77 11.29 -1.88
C GLU A 137 28.62 9.80 -2.22
N HIS A 138 28.51 8.92 -1.22
CA HIS A 138 28.20 7.50 -1.44
C HIS A 138 26.86 7.31 -2.19
N PHE A 139 25.90 8.19 -1.96
CA PHE A 139 24.61 8.25 -2.67
C PHE A 139 24.65 9.16 -3.91
N LYS A 140 25.85 9.41 -4.46
CA LYS A 140 26.11 10.19 -5.69
C LYS A 140 25.70 11.66 -5.62
N PHE A 141 25.49 12.22 -4.43
CA PHE A 141 25.39 13.66 -4.30
C PHE A 141 26.72 14.31 -4.68
N LYS A 142 26.64 15.45 -5.37
CA LYS A 142 27.79 16.26 -5.76
C LYS A 142 27.84 17.51 -4.92
N LEU A 143 29.03 17.89 -4.49
CA LEU A 143 29.25 19.15 -3.79
C LEU A 143 29.14 20.33 -4.79
N THR A 144 28.25 21.29 -4.50
CA THR A 144 27.99 22.43 -5.40
C THR A 144 28.49 23.76 -4.84
N LYS A 145 28.40 23.98 -3.52
CA LYS A 145 28.90 25.20 -2.86
C LYS A 145 29.65 24.86 -1.58
N GLU A 146 30.83 25.45 -1.43
CA GLU A 146 31.57 25.50 -0.16
C GLU A 146 31.11 26.73 0.63
N ALA A 147 31.12 26.66 1.96
CA ALA A 147 30.74 27.79 2.80
C ALA A 147 31.64 29.01 2.53
N GLU A 148 31.04 30.18 2.30
CA GLU A 148 31.79 31.43 2.25
C GLU A 148 32.35 31.76 3.65
N ASP A 149 33.63 32.13 3.70
CA ASP A 149 34.50 32.24 4.88
C ASP A 149 34.13 33.39 5.86
N GLY A 150 32.88 33.84 5.87
CA GLY A 150 32.41 35.05 6.55
C GLY A 150 31.71 34.86 7.89
N ASP A 151 31.12 33.69 8.16
CA ASP A 151 30.40 33.42 9.41
C ASP A 151 30.82 32.07 10.02
N LYS A 152 31.49 32.12 11.18
CA LYS A 152 32.08 30.95 11.88
C LYS A 152 31.05 29.87 12.29
N ARG A 153 29.74 30.16 12.16
CA ARG A 153 28.65 29.19 12.36
C ARG A 153 28.21 28.47 11.08
N GLN A 154 28.47 29.05 9.91
CA GLN A 154 28.14 28.47 8.60
C GLN A 154 29.37 27.89 7.87
N SER A 155 30.58 28.16 8.35
CA SER A 155 31.85 27.75 7.71
C SER A 155 32.02 26.24 7.48
N ASP A 156 31.18 25.40 8.09
CA ASP A 156 31.22 23.94 7.94
C ASP A 156 30.02 23.34 7.21
N LEU A 157 29.05 24.13 6.73
CA LEU A 157 27.90 23.64 5.96
C LEU A 157 28.20 23.61 4.46
N PHE A 158 27.95 22.46 3.85
CA PHE A 158 28.17 22.21 2.43
C PHE A 158 26.85 21.92 1.74
N GLU A 159 26.62 22.54 0.57
CA GLU A 159 25.45 22.26 -0.25
C GLU A 159 25.76 21.13 -1.22
N LEU A 160 25.00 20.03 -1.08
CA LEU A 160 25.11 18.83 -1.89
C LEU A 160 23.87 18.66 -2.74
N VAL A 161 24.07 18.30 -4.00
CA VAL A 161 23.01 18.18 -5.00
C VAL A 161 23.06 16.81 -5.65
N TYR A 162 21.89 16.18 -5.76
CA TYR A 162 21.68 14.98 -6.56
C TYR A 162 20.69 15.29 -7.67
N ASP A 163 21.15 15.23 -8.92
CA ASP A 163 20.26 15.35 -10.07
C ASP A 163 19.54 14.01 -10.26
N ILE A 164 18.23 14.02 -10.01
CA ILE A 164 17.38 12.85 -10.22
C ILE A 164 17.20 12.75 -11.72
N ILE A 165 17.89 11.79 -12.33
CA ILE A 165 17.60 11.42 -13.71
C ILE A 165 16.27 10.68 -13.62
N PRO A 166 15.16 11.26 -14.14
CA PRO A 166 13.88 10.59 -14.05
C PRO A 166 14.10 9.23 -14.71
N GLN A 167 13.92 8.15 -13.95
CA GLN A 167 13.68 6.84 -14.54
C GLN A 167 12.37 7.04 -15.27
N ARG A 168 12.44 7.55 -16.52
CA ARG A 168 11.30 7.61 -17.41
C ARG A 168 10.81 6.18 -17.40
N ARG A 169 9.70 5.92 -16.69
CA ARG A 169 8.81 4.85 -17.10
C ARG A 169 8.73 5.04 -18.60
N PRO A 170 9.20 4.08 -19.42
CA PRO A 170 9.24 4.28 -20.85
C PRO A 170 7.86 4.80 -21.21
N THR A 171 7.82 6.05 -21.69
CA THR A 171 6.58 6.63 -22.18
C THR A 171 6.24 5.74 -23.34
N LEU A 172 5.38 4.75 -23.09
CA LEU A 172 4.91 3.83 -24.11
C LEU A 172 4.35 4.75 -25.18
N SER A 173 5.04 4.84 -26.31
CA SER A 173 4.59 5.70 -27.38
C SER A 173 3.20 5.24 -27.79
N GLN A 174 2.40 6.11 -28.40
CA GLN A 174 1.10 5.69 -28.92
C GLN A 174 1.26 4.48 -29.87
N ALA A 175 2.41 4.37 -30.56
CA ALA A 175 2.81 3.23 -31.34
C ALA A 175 3.16 1.99 -30.50
N ASP A 176 3.85 2.12 -29.37
CA ASP A 176 4.13 1.00 -28.44
C ASP A 176 2.88 0.51 -27.73
N ILE A 177 1.95 1.42 -27.41
CA ILE A 177 0.62 1.09 -26.87
C ILE A 177 -0.18 0.35 -27.93
N LEU A 178 -0.25 0.86 -29.17
CA LEU A 178 -0.90 0.14 -30.27
C LEU A 178 -0.24 -1.22 -30.52
N ALA A 179 1.08 -1.29 -30.50
CA ALA A 179 1.81 -2.54 -30.68
C ALA A 179 1.57 -3.51 -29.52
N ALA A 180 1.43 -3.03 -28.29
CA ALA A 180 1.10 -3.85 -27.12
C ALA A 180 -0.36 -4.31 -27.11
N LEU A 181 -1.30 -3.48 -27.57
CA LEU A 181 -2.71 -3.83 -27.75
C LEU A 181 -2.92 -4.81 -28.91
N ASN A 182 -2.12 -4.67 -29.98
CA ASN A 182 -2.13 -5.58 -31.13
C ASN A 182 -1.26 -6.81 -30.93
N LYS A 183 -0.42 -6.88 -29.88
CA LYS A 183 0.26 -8.12 -29.51
C LYS A 183 -0.82 -9.13 -29.16
N PRO A 184 -0.89 -10.28 -29.85
CA PRO A 184 -1.77 -11.35 -29.43
C PRO A 184 -1.37 -11.71 -28.00
N GLN A 185 -2.27 -11.45 -27.05
CA GLN A 185 -2.05 -11.83 -25.67
C GLN A 185 -1.71 -13.32 -25.66
N PRO A 186 -0.68 -13.75 -24.90
CA PRO A 186 -0.48 -15.18 -24.68
C PRO A 186 -1.83 -15.72 -24.21
N LYS A 187 -2.38 -16.70 -24.96
CA LYS A 187 -3.67 -17.29 -24.60
C LYS A 187 -3.57 -17.64 -23.11
N PRO A 188 -4.39 -17.03 -22.24
CA PRO A 188 -4.30 -17.33 -20.82
C PRO A 188 -4.43 -18.84 -20.69
N SER A 189 -3.43 -19.46 -20.06
CA SER A 189 -3.45 -20.88 -19.75
C SER A 189 -4.84 -21.21 -19.22
N PRO A 190 -5.48 -22.30 -19.69
CA PRO A 190 -6.84 -22.60 -19.29
C PRO A 190 -6.90 -22.69 -17.76
N LEU A 191 -7.55 -21.71 -17.14
CA LEU A 191 -7.80 -21.72 -15.71
C LEU A 191 -8.61 -22.97 -15.41
N THR A 192 -8.05 -23.87 -14.60
CA THR A 192 -8.75 -25.08 -14.18
C THR A 192 -9.65 -24.70 -13.02
N LEU A 193 -10.90 -24.40 -13.34
CA LEU A 193 -11.89 -23.98 -12.36
C LEU A 193 -12.63 -25.21 -11.81
N THR A 194 -12.58 -25.39 -10.50
CA THR A 194 -13.19 -26.54 -9.81
C THR A 194 -14.42 -26.07 -9.05
N PRO A 195 -15.62 -26.65 -9.27
CA PRO A 195 -16.80 -26.33 -8.47
C PRO A 195 -16.76 -27.04 -7.11
N PHE A 196 -17.37 -26.43 -6.10
CA PHE A 196 -17.73 -27.14 -4.87
C PHE A 196 -19.09 -27.82 -5.05
N THR A 197 -19.20 -29.07 -4.62
CA THR A 197 -20.40 -29.92 -4.75
C THR A 197 -20.71 -30.61 -3.43
N ASP A 198 -21.86 -31.27 -3.31
CA ASP A 198 -22.23 -32.03 -2.11
C ASP A 198 -21.26 -33.19 -1.78
N HIS A 199 -20.45 -33.61 -2.75
CA HIS A 199 -19.46 -34.67 -2.60
C HIS A 199 -18.03 -34.14 -2.41
N SER A 200 -17.85 -32.83 -2.42
CA SER A 200 -16.53 -32.20 -2.28
C SER A 200 -16.03 -32.32 -0.85
N SER A 201 -14.76 -32.72 -0.67
CA SER A 201 -14.08 -32.61 0.63
C SER A 201 -13.68 -31.15 0.89
N TYR A 202 -13.92 -30.68 2.12
CA TYR A 202 -13.52 -29.34 2.54
C TYR A 202 -12.00 -29.12 2.47
N ASP A 203 -11.20 -30.14 2.73
CA ASP A 203 -9.73 -30.04 2.72
C ASP A 203 -9.16 -29.63 1.35
N ALA A 204 -9.92 -29.82 0.26
CA ALA A 204 -9.52 -29.40 -1.07
C ALA A 204 -9.64 -27.88 -1.31
N PHE A 205 -10.44 -27.20 -0.48
CA PHE A 205 -10.81 -25.78 -0.63
C PHE A 205 -10.49 -24.94 0.62
N VAL A 206 -10.12 -25.58 1.74
CA VAL A 206 -9.91 -24.95 3.04
C VAL A 206 -8.50 -25.23 3.52
N SER A 207 -7.81 -24.18 3.98
CA SER A 207 -6.54 -24.25 4.70
C SER A 207 -6.63 -23.32 5.91
N GLU A 208 -6.38 -23.83 7.11
CA GLU A 208 -6.43 -23.03 8.35
C GLU A 208 -7.77 -22.29 8.55
N LEU A 209 -8.90 -22.97 8.25
CA LEU A 209 -10.26 -22.40 8.25
C LEU A 209 -10.50 -21.26 7.24
N LYS A 210 -9.55 -21.00 6.33
CA LYS A 210 -9.67 -20.01 5.27
C LYS A 210 -9.73 -20.67 3.90
N ASN A 211 -10.22 -19.95 2.89
CA ASN A 211 -10.21 -20.44 1.52
C ASN A 211 -8.76 -20.60 1.02
N SER A 212 -8.43 -21.78 0.50
CA SER A 212 -7.08 -22.07 -0.02
C SER A 212 -6.84 -21.55 -1.44
N ARG A 213 -7.93 -21.18 -2.14
CA ARG A 213 -7.95 -20.87 -3.57
C ARG A 213 -8.68 -19.56 -3.86
N ASN A 214 -8.34 -18.94 -4.99
CA ASN A 214 -9.10 -17.80 -5.50
C ASN A 214 -10.50 -18.24 -5.92
N ALA A 215 -11.50 -17.42 -5.61
CA ALA A 215 -12.88 -17.67 -6.02
C ALA A 215 -13.25 -16.83 -7.24
N ARG A 216 -13.83 -17.46 -8.24
CA ARG A 216 -14.22 -16.88 -9.53
C ARG A 216 -15.72 -16.98 -9.75
N CYS A 217 -16.22 -16.12 -10.63
CA CYS A 217 -17.59 -16.14 -11.08
C CYS A 217 -17.99 -17.53 -11.64
N PRO A 218 -19.17 -18.07 -11.30
CA PRO A 218 -19.62 -19.38 -11.76
C PRO A 218 -20.21 -19.39 -13.18
N ARG A 219 -20.39 -18.23 -13.82
CA ARG A 219 -20.95 -18.14 -15.17
C ARG A 219 -19.90 -18.61 -16.18
N ASP A 220 -20.27 -19.57 -17.04
CA ASP A 220 -19.41 -20.02 -18.12
C ASP A 220 -18.97 -18.83 -19.00
N GLY A 221 -17.68 -18.77 -19.30
CA GLY A 221 -17.04 -17.64 -19.98
C GLY A 221 -16.75 -16.40 -19.11
N CYS A 222 -17.39 -16.23 -17.95
CA CYS A 222 -17.05 -15.14 -17.02
C CYS A 222 -15.92 -15.55 -16.08
N ARG A 223 -14.78 -14.87 -16.16
CA ARG A 223 -13.58 -15.15 -15.35
C ARG A 223 -13.35 -14.13 -14.23
N SER A 224 -14.39 -13.38 -13.88
CA SER A 224 -14.33 -12.32 -12.88
C SER A 224 -13.92 -12.90 -11.52
N LEU A 225 -12.95 -12.24 -10.88
CA LEU A 225 -12.47 -12.59 -9.55
C LEU A 225 -13.47 -12.09 -8.50
N VAL A 226 -13.92 -12.97 -7.63
CA VAL A 226 -14.87 -12.66 -6.56
C VAL A 226 -14.09 -12.27 -5.31
N PHE A 227 -13.16 -13.12 -4.87
CA PHE A 227 -12.23 -12.85 -3.77
C PHE A 227 -10.96 -13.70 -3.89
N LEU A 228 -9.88 -13.24 -3.27
CA LEU A 228 -8.56 -13.88 -3.28
C LEU A 228 -8.46 -15.04 -2.28
N ALA A 229 -7.46 -15.92 -2.48
CA ALA A 229 -7.06 -16.91 -1.51
C ALA A 229 -6.76 -16.28 -0.14
N ARG A 230 -7.14 -16.96 0.95
CA ARG A 230 -6.95 -16.56 2.35
C ARG A 230 -7.77 -15.36 2.86
N GLU A 231 -8.66 -14.81 2.04
CA GLU A 231 -9.51 -13.66 2.40
C GLU A 231 -10.81 -14.06 3.13
N ALA A 232 -11.33 -15.25 2.88
CA ALA A 232 -12.60 -15.71 3.44
C ALA A 232 -12.41 -16.79 4.50
N GLU A 233 -13.15 -16.68 5.60
CA GLU A 233 -13.22 -17.68 6.66
C GLU A 233 -14.41 -18.61 6.46
N LEU A 234 -14.21 -19.91 6.62
CA LEU A 234 -15.29 -20.90 6.59
C LEU A 234 -16.06 -20.82 7.91
N LYS A 235 -17.37 -20.60 7.83
CA LYS A 235 -18.25 -20.53 9.00
C LYS A 235 -19.46 -21.44 8.82
N ASP A 236 -19.93 -22.00 9.92
CA ASP A 236 -21.23 -22.66 10.01
C ASP A 236 -22.36 -21.63 9.96
N LEU A 237 -23.46 -22.01 9.32
CA LEU A 237 -24.66 -21.18 9.28
C LEU A 237 -25.61 -21.60 10.40
N ASP A 238 -25.69 -20.76 11.43
CA ASP A 238 -26.57 -20.98 12.60
C ASP A 238 -28.04 -20.61 12.31
N THR A 239 -28.32 -20.04 11.13
CA THR A 239 -29.63 -19.52 10.74
C THR A 239 -30.01 -19.96 9.33
N VAL A 240 -31.27 -19.76 8.95
CA VAL A 240 -31.78 -20.11 7.62
C VAL A 240 -30.95 -19.42 6.53
N HIS A 241 -30.39 -20.21 5.62
CA HIS A 241 -29.56 -19.73 4.51
C HIS A 241 -30.32 -18.70 3.66
N PRO A 242 -29.95 -17.40 3.63
CA PRO A 242 -30.77 -16.38 2.98
C PRO A 242 -31.03 -16.61 1.48
N LEU A 243 -30.09 -17.23 0.76
CA LEU A 243 -30.30 -17.61 -0.65
C LEU A 243 -31.34 -18.71 -0.86
N SER A 244 -31.79 -19.42 0.18
CA SER A 244 -32.84 -20.44 0.06
C SER A 244 -34.25 -19.85 0.04
N ILE A 245 -34.39 -18.60 0.50
CA ILE A 245 -35.65 -17.84 0.50
C ILE A 245 -35.91 -17.26 -0.90
N LEU A 246 -34.86 -17.09 -1.70
CA LEU A 246 -34.93 -16.71 -3.10
C LEU A 246 -35.46 -17.91 -3.92
N LEU A 247 -36.77 -18.13 -3.89
CA LEU A 247 -37.45 -19.02 -4.83
C LEU A 247 -37.08 -18.64 -6.27
N PRO A 248 -37.05 -19.59 -7.23
CA PRO A 248 -36.56 -19.36 -8.58
C PRO A 248 -37.58 -18.53 -9.41
N ASN A 249 -37.77 -17.27 -9.05
CA ASN A 249 -38.27 -16.25 -9.95
C ASN A 249 -37.06 -15.54 -10.55
N LYS A 250 -37.03 -15.49 -11.88
CA LYS A 250 -35.91 -15.09 -12.76
C LYS A 250 -35.26 -13.73 -12.45
N GLU A 251 -35.79 -12.96 -11.50
CA GLU A 251 -35.35 -11.60 -11.17
C GLU A 251 -34.27 -11.52 -10.09
N PHE A 252 -34.18 -12.49 -9.17
CA PHE A 252 -33.31 -12.37 -7.97
C PHE A 252 -32.22 -13.44 -7.86
N SER A 253 -32.37 -14.56 -8.54
CA SER A 253 -31.31 -15.58 -8.66
C SER A 253 -31.28 -16.12 -10.08
N HIS A 254 -30.10 -16.10 -10.70
CA HIS A 254 -29.91 -16.58 -12.06
C HIS A 254 -30.10 -18.11 -12.10
N PRO A 255 -30.85 -18.64 -13.07
CA PRO A 255 -31.24 -20.06 -13.11
C PRO A 255 -30.07 -21.02 -13.33
N SER A 256 -28.92 -20.52 -13.82
CA SER A 256 -27.72 -21.33 -14.00
C SER A 256 -26.89 -21.50 -12.72
N LEU A 257 -27.24 -20.80 -11.63
CA LEU A 257 -26.56 -20.97 -10.35
C LEU A 257 -27.04 -22.24 -9.65
N PRO A 258 -26.13 -23.03 -9.05
CA PRO A 258 -26.54 -24.20 -8.30
C PRO A 258 -27.37 -23.81 -7.05
N PRO A 259 -28.16 -24.76 -6.52
CA PRO A 259 -28.78 -24.60 -5.21
C PRO A 259 -27.74 -24.25 -4.15
N PRO A 260 -28.05 -23.35 -3.21
CA PRO A 260 -27.10 -22.95 -2.17
C PRO A 260 -26.74 -24.11 -1.25
N HIS A 261 -25.55 -24.06 -0.68
CA HIS A 261 -25.02 -24.97 0.32
C HIS A 261 -25.50 -24.54 1.72
N MET A 262 -26.41 -25.31 2.32
CA MET A 262 -27.16 -24.83 3.48
C MET A 262 -26.41 -24.88 4.83
N THR A 263 -25.22 -25.48 4.88
CA THR A 263 -24.54 -25.77 6.16
C THR A 263 -23.39 -24.83 6.47
N LYS A 264 -22.60 -24.44 5.47
CA LYS A 264 -21.43 -23.59 5.63
C LYS A 264 -21.31 -22.58 4.50
N ALA A 265 -20.76 -21.42 4.82
CA ALA A 265 -20.52 -20.35 3.86
C ALA A 265 -19.17 -19.69 4.13
N TRP A 266 -18.69 -18.96 3.11
CA TRP A 266 -17.53 -18.10 3.24
C TRP A 266 -17.95 -16.77 3.85
N ARG A 267 -17.33 -16.39 4.97
CA ARG A 267 -17.47 -15.06 5.56
C ARG A 267 -16.26 -14.20 5.23
N LEU A 268 -16.50 -13.05 4.64
CA LEU A 268 -15.50 -12.03 4.38
C LEU A 268 -15.63 -10.91 5.43
N PRO A 269 -14.51 -10.30 5.84
CA PRO A 269 -14.51 -9.32 6.93
C PRO A 269 -15.18 -8.01 6.54
N SER A 270 -15.14 -7.62 5.26
CA SER A 270 -15.77 -6.40 4.76
C SER A 270 -16.07 -6.46 3.25
N PRO A 271 -16.90 -5.54 2.72
CA PRO A 271 -17.10 -5.42 1.27
C PRO A 271 -15.82 -5.12 0.48
N MET A 272 -14.79 -4.56 1.13
CA MET A 272 -13.50 -4.26 0.48
C MET A 272 -12.64 -5.51 0.24
N SER A 273 -13.01 -6.66 0.82
CA SER A 273 -12.35 -7.94 0.57
C SER A 273 -12.85 -8.63 -0.72
N PHE A 274 -13.81 -8.03 -1.41
CA PHE A 274 -14.23 -8.45 -2.74
C PHE A 274 -13.44 -7.74 -3.82
N GLU A 275 -13.20 -8.44 -4.92
CA GLU A 275 -12.45 -7.91 -6.06
C GLU A 275 -13.39 -7.29 -7.09
N ASN A 276 -14.42 -8.03 -7.54
CA ASN A 276 -15.36 -7.55 -8.54
C ASN A 276 -16.79 -8.05 -8.29
N ILE A 277 -17.41 -7.50 -7.23
CA ILE A 277 -18.78 -7.80 -6.80
C ILE A 277 -19.63 -6.53 -6.82
N THR A 278 -20.90 -6.68 -7.16
CA THR A 278 -21.93 -5.64 -7.08
C THR A 278 -23.10 -6.11 -6.19
N PHE A 279 -24.00 -5.19 -5.85
CA PHE A 279 -25.23 -5.52 -5.11
C PHE A 279 -26.37 -5.81 -6.09
N SER A 280 -27.09 -6.92 -5.86
CA SER A 280 -28.33 -7.20 -6.60
C SER A 280 -29.53 -6.51 -5.96
N LYS A 281 -30.69 -6.62 -6.64
CA LYS A 281 -31.97 -6.10 -6.13
C LYS A 281 -32.38 -6.84 -4.85
N ILE A 282 -32.87 -6.10 -3.86
CA ILE A 282 -33.42 -6.66 -2.62
C ILE A 282 -34.74 -7.37 -2.96
N ALA A 283 -34.86 -8.65 -2.59
CA ALA A 283 -36.06 -9.45 -2.86
C ALA A 283 -37.17 -9.15 -1.83
N PRO A 284 -38.46 -9.21 -2.22
CA PRO A 284 -39.57 -9.19 -1.28
C PRO A 284 -39.47 -10.39 -0.31
N GLY A 285 -39.62 -10.15 0.99
CA GLY A 285 -39.47 -11.21 2.02
C GLY A 285 -38.03 -11.45 2.48
N THR A 286 -37.09 -10.58 2.11
CA THR A 286 -35.74 -10.58 2.68
C THR A 286 -35.82 -10.41 4.21
N PRO A 287 -35.17 -11.29 5.00
CA PRO A 287 -35.12 -11.15 6.45
C PRO A 287 -34.61 -9.77 6.87
N ALA A 288 -35.16 -9.20 7.96
CA ALA A 288 -34.79 -7.85 8.40
C ALA A 288 -33.28 -7.69 8.71
N ASN A 289 -32.58 -8.79 8.98
CA ASN A 289 -31.13 -8.81 9.22
C ASN A 289 -30.30 -8.82 7.93
N VAL A 290 -30.87 -9.18 6.77
CA VAL A 290 -30.16 -9.22 5.48
C VAL A 290 -30.36 -7.87 4.78
N SER A 291 -29.27 -7.16 4.61
CA SER A 291 -29.27 -5.82 4.01
C SER A 291 -29.33 -5.88 2.48
N LYS A 292 -28.49 -6.73 1.84
CA LYS A 292 -28.34 -6.79 0.38
C LYS A 292 -27.89 -8.18 -0.08
N PHE A 293 -28.19 -8.53 -1.33
CA PHE A 293 -27.63 -9.70 -2.00
C PHE A 293 -26.48 -9.30 -2.94
N LEU A 294 -25.58 -10.23 -3.22
CA LEU A 294 -24.35 -10.00 -3.98
C LEU A 294 -24.43 -10.63 -5.38
N ALA A 295 -23.92 -9.95 -6.41
CA ALA A 295 -23.82 -10.44 -7.78
C ALA A 295 -22.41 -10.17 -8.33
N CYS A 296 -22.00 -10.88 -9.38
CA CYS A 296 -20.75 -10.61 -10.09
C CYS A 296 -20.78 -9.20 -10.69
N GLY A 297 -19.74 -8.40 -10.48
CA GLY A 297 -19.67 -7.04 -11.01
C GLY A 297 -19.49 -6.96 -12.54
N GLU A 298 -19.04 -8.04 -13.17
CA GLU A 298 -18.81 -8.06 -14.63
C GLU A 298 -20.05 -8.49 -15.42
N CYS A 299 -20.67 -9.60 -15.02
CA CYS A 299 -21.72 -10.24 -15.80
C CYS A 299 -23.08 -10.22 -15.10
N GLU A 300 -23.14 -9.56 -13.93
CA GLU A 300 -24.33 -9.37 -13.09
C GLU A 300 -25.02 -10.67 -12.66
N ILE A 301 -24.34 -11.82 -12.78
CA ILE A 301 -24.89 -13.08 -12.29
C ILE A 301 -24.92 -13.06 -10.77
N GLY A 302 -26.10 -13.27 -10.20
CA GLY A 302 -26.33 -13.36 -8.77
C GLY A 302 -27.67 -14.04 -8.49
N SER A 303 -28.03 -14.27 -7.23
CA SER A 303 -27.27 -13.90 -6.03
C SER A 303 -26.16 -14.91 -5.70
N LEU A 304 -24.91 -14.49 -5.62
CA LEU A 304 -23.77 -15.33 -5.21
C LEU A 304 -23.67 -15.45 -3.68
N GLY A 305 -24.21 -14.46 -2.97
CA GLY A 305 -24.09 -14.31 -1.53
C GLY A 305 -24.96 -13.18 -1.01
N TRP A 306 -24.73 -12.79 0.24
CA TRP A 306 -25.52 -11.75 0.91
C TRP A 306 -24.67 -10.95 1.90
N VAL A 307 -25.21 -9.81 2.32
CA VAL A 307 -24.67 -8.98 3.39
C VAL A 307 -25.73 -8.86 4.46
N ASP A 308 -25.35 -9.13 5.70
CA ASP A 308 -26.18 -8.94 6.89
C ASP A 308 -25.42 -8.13 7.95
N ASN A 309 -26.05 -7.92 9.11
CA ASN A 309 -25.44 -7.18 10.22
C ASN A 309 -24.15 -7.82 10.76
N SER A 310 -23.89 -9.10 10.45
CA SER A 310 -22.73 -9.85 10.94
C SER A 310 -21.59 -9.92 9.93
N GLY A 311 -21.82 -9.59 8.65
CA GLY A 311 -20.77 -9.45 7.65
C GLY A 311 -21.21 -9.74 6.22
N CYS A 312 -20.21 -10.01 5.38
CA CYS A 312 -20.39 -10.36 3.98
C CYS A 312 -20.21 -11.87 3.79
N TRP A 313 -21.13 -12.50 3.09
CA TRP A 313 -21.23 -13.95 2.98
C TRP A 313 -21.31 -14.39 1.53
N ILE A 314 -20.58 -15.44 1.17
CA ILE A 314 -20.63 -16.10 -0.14
C ILE A 314 -20.94 -17.58 0.03
N ASP A 315 -21.87 -18.07 -0.79
CA ASP A 315 -22.18 -19.48 -0.85
C ASP A 315 -21.07 -20.28 -1.56
N MET A 316 -20.66 -21.40 -0.98
CA MET A 316 -19.54 -22.18 -1.48
C MET A 316 -19.77 -22.77 -2.88
N LYS A 317 -21.02 -23.11 -3.23
CA LYS A 317 -21.39 -23.69 -4.54
C LYS A 317 -21.57 -22.62 -5.61
N ARG A 318 -21.79 -21.36 -5.23
CA ARG A 318 -22.03 -20.25 -6.17
C ARG A 318 -20.76 -19.52 -6.59
N VAL A 319 -19.60 -20.13 -6.42
CA VAL A 319 -18.32 -19.68 -6.96
C VAL A 319 -17.52 -20.88 -7.47
N LEU A 320 -16.55 -20.62 -8.35
CA LEU A 320 -15.60 -21.61 -8.82
C LEU A 320 -14.22 -21.35 -8.25
N TYR A 321 -13.44 -22.39 -7.99
CA TYR A 321 -12.14 -22.25 -7.36
C TYR A 321 -11.02 -22.54 -8.34
N GLU A 322 -10.04 -21.65 -8.36
CA GLU A 322 -8.77 -21.77 -9.10
C GLU A 322 -7.77 -22.60 -8.27
#